data_AF-A0A0P7YSJ3-F1
#
_entry.id   AF-A0A0P7YSJ3-F1
#
_cell.length_a   1.000
_cell.length_b   1.000
_cell.length_c   1.000
_cell.angle_alpha   90.00
_cell.angle_beta   90.00
_cell.angle_gamma   90.00
#
_symmetry.space_group_name_H-M   'P 1'
#
loop_
_entity.id
_entity.type
_entity.pdbx_description
1 polymer ?
#
loop_
_entity_poly.entity_id
_entity_poly.type
_entity_poly.pdbx_seq_one_letter_code
_entity_poly.pdbx_strand_id
1 'polypeptide(L)'
;MTRLHGRMFPCQRELGRIAAGLLAILAVAGPAAAQEMESFDPDQAYTSQDTPAGSIDGDLMAPEGQPAPAPPTPTPMPPLPDSPAFEDSFGDYATAPAAPAPIDPAPIDPASPEAAPAAGADSATYAEDDLIGAAEGVFGKGAEGLARMIEDLLEKQGKPNAYIVGREAGGAFIVGARYGSGTLHHKIEGTQQVYWTGPSIGFDAGANAANTFVLVYNLYDSEDLFKRFPAGEGQAYFVGGLHASYLRWGDVVLIPIRMGAGLRLGVNAGYMKFSKKQRWLPF
;
A
#
# COMPACT_ATOMS: atom_id res chain seq x y z
N MET A 1 35.76 68.64 17.38
CA MET A 1 36.47 67.95 18.49
C MET A 1 35.43 67.03 19.10
N THR A 2 35.45 65.70 19.00
CA THR A 2 36.56 64.75 19.18
C THR A 2 36.16 63.44 18.48
N ARG A 3 37.06 62.90 17.65
CA ARG A 3 36.92 61.58 17.02
C ARG A 3 37.15 60.50 18.08
N LEU A 4 36.23 59.54 18.23
CA LEU A 4 36.56 58.26 18.89
C LEU A 4 36.81 57.20 17.82
N HIS A 5 38.02 56.64 17.89
CA HIS A 5 38.54 55.56 17.09
C HIS A 5 37.99 54.22 17.62
N GLY A 6 37.25 53.49 16.78
CA GLY A 6 36.96 52.07 16.97
C GLY A 6 37.84 51.26 16.01
N ARG A 7 38.73 50.44 16.58
CA ARG A 7 39.83 49.73 15.90
C ARG A 7 39.33 48.74 14.83
N MET A 8 40.08 48.75 13.74
CA MET A 8 40.21 47.68 12.75
C MET A 8 40.54 46.34 13.40
N PHE A 9 39.85 45.28 12.98
CA PHE A 9 40.38 43.92 12.94
C PHE A 9 40.43 43.48 11.47
N PRO A 10 41.61 43.40 10.83
CA PRO A 10 41.79 42.70 9.58
C PRO A 10 42.27 41.25 9.82
N CYS A 11 42.09 40.39 8.81
CA CYS A 11 42.66 39.04 8.71
C CYS A 11 41.98 38.02 9.63
N GLN A 12 41.26 37.03 9.11
CA GLN A 12 41.86 35.80 8.57
C GLN A 12 41.01 35.29 7.39
N ARG A 13 41.58 35.43 6.19
CA ARG A 13 41.26 34.66 4.99
C ARG A 13 42.29 33.52 4.94
N GLU A 14 41.91 32.39 4.38
CA GLU A 14 42.81 31.30 3.93
C GLU A 14 43.39 30.34 5.00
N LEU A 15 42.64 29.29 5.33
CA LEU A 15 43.18 27.93 5.50
C LEU A 15 42.10 27.00 4.94
N GLY A 16 42.32 26.15 3.95
CA GLY A 16 43.53 25.68 3.31
C GLY A 16 43.12 24.34 2.71
N ARG A 17 42.88 24.33 1.40
CA ARG A 17 42.52 23.15 0.61
C ARG A 17 43.68 22.15 0.68
N ILE A 18 43.44 20.96 1.21
CA ILE A 18 44.36 19.79 1.20
C ILE A 18 43.45 18.55 1.13
N ALA A 19 43.60 17.56 0.27
CA ALA A 19 44.37 17.40 -0.95
C ALA A 19 43.67 16.29 -1.75
N ALA A 20 43.50 16.53 -3.05
CA ALA A 20 43.27 15.46 -4.02
C ALA A 20 44.61 14.78 -4.31
N GLY A 21 44.59 13.46 -4.49
CA GLY A 21 45.66 12.74 -5.19
C GLY A 21 46.34 11.65 -4.38
N LEU A 22 45.85 10.42 -4.54
CA LEU A 22 46.72 9.25 -4.71
C LEU A 22 45.99 8.23 -5.58
N LEU A 23 46.25 8.34 -6.88
CA LEU A 23 45.98 7.36 -7.91
C LEU A 23 47.31 6.66 -8.22
N ALA A 24 47.42 5.37 -7.90
CA ALA A 24 48.34 4.41 -8.55
C ALA A 24 47.92 2.99 -8.10
N ILE A 25 47.07 2.32 -8.88
CA ILE A 25 47.44 1.17 -9.73
C ILE A 25 47.98 -0.02 -8.93
N LEU A 26 47.09 -0.99 -8.65
CA LEU A 26 47.45 -2.40 -8.68
C LEU A 26 46.54 -3.09 -9.70
N ALA A 27 47.17 -3.62 -10.75
CA ALA A 27 46.55 -4.37 -11.81
C ALA A 27 46.62 -5.88 -11.51
N VAL A 28 45.61 -6.60 -12.00
CA VAL A 28 45.57 -8.05 -12.29
C VAL A 28 45.60 -9.02 -11.12
N ALA A 29 44.42 -9.54 -10.76
CA ALA A 29 44.17 -10.99 -10.62
C ALA A 29 42.65 -11.21 -10.47
N GLY A 30 41.98 -11.63 -11.54
CA GLY A 30 40.65 -12.22 -11.41
C GLY A 30 40.77 -13.70 -11.06
N PRO A 31 39.89 -14.26 -10.22
CA PRO A 31 39.49 -15.63 -10.39
C PRO A 31 38.27 -15.62 -11.31
N ALA A 32 38.45 -16.22 -12.49
CA ALA A 32 37.37 -16.85 -13.20
C ALA A 32 36.82 -17.98 -12.30
N ALA A 33 35.95 -17.63 -11.35
CA ALA A 33 34.99 -18.60 -10.81
C ALA A 33 33.86 -18.65 -11.83
N ALA A 34 34.13 -19.39 -12.91
CA ALA A 34 33.09 -19.89 -13.79
C ALA A 34 32.00 -20.47 -12.90
N GLN A 35 30.77 -20.03 -13.15
CA GLN A 35 29.58 -20.68 -12.67
C GLN A 35 29.65 -22.12 -13.20
N GLU A 36 30.01 -23.06 -12.34
CA GLU A 36 29.66 -24.46 -12.57
C GLU A 36 28.12 -24.49 -12.56
N MET A 37 27.53 -24.41 -13.75
CA MET A 37 26.20 -24.97 -13.96
C MET A 37 26.31 -26.45 -13.63
N GLU A 38 25.99 -26.83 -12.40
CA GLU A 38 25.61 -28.20 -12.12
C GLU A 38 24.35 -28.46 -12.96
N SER A 39 24.58 -29.15 -14.09
CA SER A 39 23.52 -29.67 -14.93
C SER A 39 22.75 -30.70 -14.11
N PHE A 40 21.59 -30.28 -13.59
CA PHE A 40 20.66 -31.18 -12.94
C PHE A 40 20.11 -32.15 -13.99
N ASP A 41 20.56 -33.40 -13.93
CA ASP A 41 19.99 -34.50 -14.70
C ASP A 41 18.78 -35.06 -13.92
N PRO A 42 17.53 -34.81 -14.37
CA PRO A 42 16.33 -35.21 -13.65
C PRO A 42 16.15 -36.74 -13.53
N ASP A 43 16.89 -37.53 -14.31
CA ASP A 43 16.78 -39.00 -14.27
C ASP A 43 17.56 -39.62 -13.08
N GLN A 44 18.49 -38.88 -12.46
CA GLN A 44 19.22 -39.35 -11.27
C GLN A 44 18.39 -39.29 -9.97
N ALA A 45 17.40 -38.41 -9.91
CA ALA A 45 16.51 -38.29 -8.75
C ALA A 45 15.55 -39.48 -8.62
N TYR A 46 15.19 -40.12 -9.73
CA TYR A 46 14.27 -41.26 -9.73
C TYR A 46 14.95 -42.60 -9.43
N THR A 47 16.22 -42.77 -9.81
CA THR A 47 16.93 -44.05 -9.64
C THR A 47 17.38 -44.31 -8.20
N SER A 48 17.37 -43.28 -7.35
CA SER A 48 17.71 -43.39 -5.92
C SER A 48 16.57 -43.96 -5.06
N GLN A 49 15.38 -44.16 -5.64
CA GLN A 49 14.19 -44.60 -4.91
C GLN A 49 13.90 -46.10 -5.03
N ASP A 50 14.67 -46.84 -5.84
CA ASP A 50 14.46 -48.27 -6.13
C ASP A 50 15.57 -49.21 -5.62
N THR A 51 16.33 -48.79 -4.59
CA THR A 51 17.24 -49.68 -3.86
C THR A 51 16.62 -50.14 -2.53
N PRO A 52 16.34 -51.44 -2.32
CA PRO A 52 15.76 -51.94 -1.08
C PRO A 52 16.88 -52.18 -0.05
N ALA A 53 17.42 -51.11 0.53
CA ALA A 53 18.24 -51.17 1.76
C ALA A 53 18.46 -49.76 2.30
N GLY A 54 17.58 -49.32 3.19
CA GLY A 54 17.68 -48.01 3.83
C GLY A 54 16.47 -47.71 4.70
N SER A 55 16.17 -48.61 5.63
CA SER A 55 15.24 -48.35 6.72
C SER A 55 15.65 -47.05 7.43
N ILE A 56 14.68 -46.13 7.55
CA ILE A 56 14.73 -45.00 8.48
C ILE A 56 14.70 -45.61 9.89
N ASP A 57 15.88 -45.93 10.40
CA ASP A 57 16.09 -46.27 11.81
C ASP A 57 16.86 -45.09 12.42
N GLY A 58 16.09 -44.21 13.06
CA GLY A 58 16.55 -43.02 13.76
C GLY A 58 15.98 -43.06 15.18
N ASP A 59 16.67 -43.79 16.05
CA ASP A 59 17.02 -43.35 17.40
C ASP A 59 15.88 -42.87 18.31
N LEU A 60 14.84 -43.68 18.52
CA LEU A 60 13.90 -43.50 19.62
C LEU A 60 14.48 -44.06 20.94
N MET A 61 15.23 -43.21 21.66
CA MET A 61 15.52 -43.43 23.08
C MET A 61 14.20 -43.37 23.88
N ALA A 62 13.85 -44.46 24.56
CA ALA A 62 12.74 -44.51 25.50
C ALA A 62 13.14 -43.84 26.83
N PRO A 63 12.42 -42.82 27.32
CA PRO A 63 12.52 -42.44 28.73
C PRO A 63 11.69 -43.44 29.55
N GLU A 64 12.38 -44.21 30.39
CA GLU A 64 11.75 -44.94 31.49
C GLU A 64 11.09 -43.96 32.47
N GLY A 65 9.83 -44.21 32.82
CA GLY A 65 9.26 -43.88 34.13
C GLY A 65 8.74 -42.47 34.37
N GLN A 66 7.59 -42.12 33.79
CA GLN A 66 6.71 -41.11 34.39
C GLN A 66 5.24 -41.55 34.30
N PRO A 67 4.48 -41.66 35.41
CA PRO A 67 3.07 -42.02 35.36
C PRO A 67 2.29 -41.01 34.53
N ALA A 68 1.47 -41.49 33.59
CA ALA A 68 0.58 -40.64 32.82
C ALA A 68 -0.37 -39.87 33.75
N PRO A 69 -0.54 -38.55 33.59
CA PRO A 69 -1.60 -37.82 34.28
C PRO A 69 -2.96 -38.34 33.82
N ALA A 70 -3.86 -38.57 34.77
CA ALA A 70 -5.22 -39.04 34.52
C ALA A 70 -5.97 -38.12 33.53
N PRO A 71 -6.87 -38.66 32.69
CA PRO A 71 -7.69 -37.85 31.80
C PRO A 71 -8.50 -36.83 32.63
N PRO A 72 -8.60 -35.55 32.20
CA PRO A 72 -9.43 -34.59 32.89
C PRO A 72 -10.89 -35.03 32.81
N THR A 73 -11.57 -35.03 33.96
CA THR A 73 -13.02 -35.24 34.04
C THR A 73 -13.71 -34.13 33.23
N PRO A 74 -14.70 -34.44 32.36
CA PRO A 74 -15.42 -33.42 31.62
C PRO A 74 -16.10 -32.47 32.61
N THR A 75 -15.71 -31.20 32.56
CA THR A 75 -16.40 -30.12 33.27
C THR A 75 -17.77 -29.92 32.61
N PRO A 76 -18.87 -29.79 33.37
CA PRO A 76 -20.17 -29.44 32.79
C PRO A 76 -20.06 -28.08 32.11
N MET A 77 -20.43 -28.04 30.83
CA MET A 77 -20.53 -26.80 30.07
C MET A 77 -21.65 -25.93 30.68
N PRO A 78 -21.45 -24.63 30.91
CA PRO A 78 -22.56 -23.74 31.25
C PRO A 78 -23.56 -23.69 30.09
N PRO A 79 -24.87 -23.52 30.36
CA PRO A 79 -25.86 -23.42 29.30
C PRO A 79 -25.57 -22.23 28.39
N LEU A 80 -25.64 -22.45 27.07
CA LEU A 80 -25.61 -21.39 26.07
C LEU A 80 -26.77 -20.40 26.35
N PRO A 81 -26.57 -19.08 26.24
CA PRO A 81 -27.69 -18.16 26.19
C PRO A 81 -28.51 -18.42 24.92
N ASP A 82 -29.83 -18.40 25.06
CA ASP A 82 -30.80 -18.51 23.97
C ASP A 82 -30.46 -17.48 22.88
N SER A 83 -29.93 -17.98 21.76
CA SER A 83 -29.84 -17.20 20.53
C SER A 83 -31.24 -17.19 19.93
N PRO A 84 -31.81 -16.03 19.53
CA PRO A 84 -33.05 -16.04 18.77
C PRO A 84 -32.85 -16.86 17.50
N ALA A 85 -33.75 -17.82 17.29
CA ALA A 85 -33.73 -18.74 16.16
C ALA A 85 -33.58 -17.97 14.84
N PHE A 86 -32.69 -18.45 13.99
CA PHE A 86 -32.38 -17.90 12.66
C PHE A 86 -33.51 -18.14 11.64
N GLU A 87 -34.74 -18.37 12.11
CA GLU A 87 -35.90 -18.81 11.33
C GLU A 87 -37.00 -17.75 11.18
N ASP A 88 -36.95 -16.63 11.93
CA ASP A 88 -38.00 -15.59 11.84
C ASP A 88 -37.75 -14.52 10.76
N SER A 89 -36.57 -14.45 10.15
CA SER A 89 -36.26 -13.42 9.13
C SER A 89 -36.46 -13.87 7.68
N PHE A 90 -36.95 -15.09 7.46
CA PHE A 90 -37.20 -15.61 6.11
C PHE A 90 -38.68 -15.53 5.66
N GLY A 91 -39.58 -14.95 6.46
CA GLY A 91 -40.99 -14.78 6.11
C GLY A 91 -41.29 -13.61 5.16
N ASP A 92 -40.45 -12.56 5.17
CA ASP A 92 -40.79 -11.29 4.51
C ASP A 92 -40.46 -11.23 3.00
N TYR A 93 -39.68 -12.17 2.46
CA TYR A 93 -39.38 -12.19 1.01
C TYR A 93 -40.33 -13.08 0.19
N ALA A 94 -41.29 -13.75 0.82
CA ALA A 94 -42.23 -14.65 0.14
C ALA A 94 -43.51 -13.96 -0.34
N THR A 95 -43.65 -12.64 -0.16
CA THR A 95 -44.77 -11.89 -0.74
C THR A 95 -44.42 -11.46 -2.17
N ALA A 96 -45.02 -12.15 -3.15
CA ALA A 96 -44.98 -11.70 -4.54
C ALA A 96 -45.57 -10.28 -4.65
N PRO A 97 -44.92 -9.34 -5.36
CA PRO A 97 -45.47 -8.01 -5.54
C PRO A 97 -46.80 -8.12 -6.31
N ALA A 98 -47.85 -7.50 -5.76
CA ALA A 98 -49.13 -7.40 -6.44
C ALA A 98 -48.94 -6.69 -7.79
N ALA A 99 -49.48 -7.28 -8.86
CA ALA A 99 -49.49 -6.65 -10.18
C ALA A 99 -50.20 -5.28 -10.09
N PRO A 100 -49.65 -4.21 -10.71
CA PRO A 100 -50.30 -2.91 -10.70
C PRO A 100 -51.62 -3.00 -11.47
N ALA A 101 -52.69 -2.46 -10.89
CA ALA A 101 -53.96 -2.28 -11.56
C ALA A 101 -53.79 -1.35 -12.78
N PRO A 102 -54.58 -1.51 -13.87
CA PRO A 102 -54.54 -0.59 -14.99
C PRO A 102 -54.93 0.81 -14.50
N ILE A 103 -54.04 1.77 -14.68
CA ILE A 103 -54.29 3.18 -14.38
C ILE A 103 -54.82 3.81 -15.67
N ASP A 104 -56.07 4.25 -15.68
CA ASP A 104 -56.62 5.05 -16.78
C ASP A 104 -55.81 6.35 -16.92
N PRO A 105 -55.39 6.75 -18.14
CA PRO A 105 -54.62 7.98 -18.32
C PRO A 105 -55.52 9.21 -18.08
N ALA A 106 -55.28 9.90 -16.97
CA ALA A 106 -55.77 11.26 -16.75
C ALA A 106 -54.93 12.28 -17.57
N PRO A 107 -55.51 13.42 -18.01
CA PRO A 107 -54.82 14.37 -18.86
C PRO A 107 -53.62 15.03 -18.17
N ILE A 108 -52.51 15.15 -18.88
CA ILE A 108 -51.27 15.77 -18.44
C ILE A 108 -51.35 17.27 -18.71
N ASP A 109 -51.34 18.10 -17.66
CA ASP A 109 -51.17 19.55 -17.78
C ASP A 109 -49.67 19.89 -17.96
N PRO A 110 -49.24 20.58 -19.04
CA PRO A 110 -47.84 20.87 -19.29
C PRO A 110 -47.45 22.24 -18.70
N ALA A 111 -47.21 22.33 -17.39
CA ALA A 111 -46.57 23.52 -16.82
C ALA A 111 -45.99 23.29 -15.41
N SER A 112 -44.78 22.74 -15.33
CA SER A 112 -43.81 23.08 -14.29
C SER A 112 -42.40 22.71 -14.78
N PRO A 113 -41.46 23.66 -14.92
CA PRO A 113 -40.08 23.31 -15.09
C PRO A 113 -39.57 22.78 -13.76
N GLU A 114 -39.37 21.47 -13.68
CA GLU A 114 -38.61 20.84 -12.62
C GLU A 114 -37.19 21.44 -12.64
N ALA A 115 -36.89 22.24 -11.63
CA ALA A 115 -35.57 22.82 -11.45
C ALA A 115 -34.58 21.67 -11.20
N ALA A 116 -33.83 21.30 -12.23
CA ALA A 116 -32.67 20.42 -12.09
C ALA A 116 -31.73 21.03 -11.02
N PRO A 117 -31.21 20.22 -10.08
CA PRO A 117 -30.28 20.74 -9.09
C PRO A 117 -29.06 21.28 -9.83
N ALA A 118 -28.73 22.55 -9.58
CA ALA A 118 -27.51 23.16 -10.09
C ALA A 118 -26.31 22.34 -9.58
N ALA A 119 -25.62 21.66 -10.50
CA ALA A 119 -24.32 21.06 -10.23
C ALA A 119 -23.33 22.20 -9.97
N GLY A 120 -23.27 22.64 -8.72
CA GLY A 120 -22.32 23.62 -8.21
C GLY A 120 -20.89 23.08 -8.30
N ALA A 121 -19.93 23.99 -8.18
CA ALA A 121 -18.48 23.80 -8.35
C ALA A 121 -17.81 22.70 -7.48
N ASP A 122 -18.57 21.92 -6.72
CA ASP A 122 -18.13 20.71 -5.99
C ASP A 122 -18.05 19.45 -6.88
N SER A 123 -18.47 19.52 -8.14
CA SER A 123 -18.44 18.37 -9.07
C SER A 123 -17.03 17.91 -9.46
N ALA A 124 -15.99 18.69 -9.19
CA ALA A 124 -14.61 18.42 -9.61
C ALA A 124 -13.76 17.66 -8.58
N THR A 125 -14.25 17.44 -7.35
CA THR A 125 -13.51 16.74 -6.29
C THR A 125 -14.32 15.62 -5.65
N TYR A 126 -13.66 14.75 -4.90
CA TYR A 126 -14.31 13.71 -4.10
C TYR A 126 -14.62 14.21 -2.70
N ALA A 127 -15.82 13.87 -2.20
CA ALA A 127 -16.19 14.17 -0.83
C ALA A 127 -15.48 13.21 0.15
N GLU A 128 -15.44 13.58 1.42
CA GLU A 128 -14.82 12.77 2.47
C GLU A 128 -15.44 11.38 2.56
N ASP A 129 -16.77 11.29 2.65
CA ASP A 129 -17.49 10.02 2.75
C ASP A 129 -17.23 9.08 1.56
N ASP A 130 -17.10 9.63 0.34
CA ASP A 130 -16.77 8.86 -0.86
C ASP A 130 -15.38 8.21 -0.73
N LEU A 131 -14.41 8.97 -0.21
CA LEU A 131 -13.03 8.52 -0.05
C LEU A 131 -12.89 7.52 1.09
N ILE A 132 -13.57 7.76 2.21
CA ILE A 132 -13.62 6.82 3.34
C ILE A 132 -14.23 5.50 2.86
N GLY A 133 -15.41 5.54 2.21
CA GLY A 133 -16.06 4.34 1.68
C GLY A 133 -15.21 3.60 0.65
N ALA A 134 -14.56 4.32 -0.27
CA ALA A 134 -13.65 3.73 -1.23
C ALA A 134 -12.43 3.09 -0.57
N ALA A 135 -11.84 3.74 0.44
CA ALA A 135 -10.69 3.23 1.16
C ALA A 135 -11.06 2.03 2.06
N GLU A 136 -12.21 2.03 2.71
CA GLU A 136 -12.73 0.87 3.45
C GLU A 136 -12.98 -0.33 2.54
N GLY A 137 -13.43 -0.10 1.30
CA GLY A 137 -13.52 -1.15 0.29
C GLY A 137 -12.18 -1.83 -0.03
N VAL A 138 -11.07 -1.12 0.22
CA VAL A 138 -9.70 -1.60 -0.01
C VAL A 138 -9.08 -2.23 1.24
N PHE A 139 -9.26 -1.60 2.40
CA PHE A 139 -8.62 -2.02 3.65
C PHE A 139 -9.51 -2.88 4.55
N GLY A 140 -10.80 -3.01 4.24
CA GLY A 140 -11.81 -3.64 5.09
C GLY A 140 -12.49 -2.61 6.00
N LYS A 141 -13.76 -2.86 6.32
CA LYS A 141 -14.53 -2.06 7.29
C LYS A 141 -13.87 -2.12 8.67
N GLY A 142 -13.78 -0.99 9.35
CA GLY A 142 -13.26 -0.95 10.72
C GLY A 142 -11.73 -0.90 10.83
N ALA A 143 -11.03 -0.43 9.79
CA ALA A 143 -9.67 0.06 9.96
C ALA A 143 -9.70 1.26 10.92
N GLU A 144 -9.46 1.01 12.21
CA GLU A 144 -9.86 1.86 13.35
C GLU A 144 -9.34 3.30 13.30
N GLY A 145 -8.29 3.55 12.49
CA GLY A 145 -7.71 4.88 12.25
C GLY A 145 -7.85 5.43 10.83
N LEU A 146 -8.49 4.72 9.90
CA LEU A 146 -8.51 5.10 8.48
C LEU A 146 -9.34 6.35 8.22
N ALA A 147 -10.58 6.36 8.70
CA ALA A 147 -11.50 7.48 8.52
C ALA A 147 -10.89 8.78 9.06
N ARG A 148 -10.40 8.75 10.31
CA ARG A 148 -9.71 9.90 10.94
C ARG A 148 -8.47 10.35 10.17
N MET A 149 -7.67 9.41 9.66
CA MET A 149 -6.51 9.78 8.84
C MET A 149 -6.92 10.49 7.56
N ILE A 150 -8.00 10.04 6.89
CA ILE A 150 -8.51 10.67 5.67
C ILE A 150 -9.08 12.06 6.00
N GLU A 151 -9.90 12.18 7.04
CA GLU A 151 -10.43 13.45 7.55
C GLU A 151 -9.29 14.45 7.82
N ASP A 152 -8.28 14.05 8.60
CA ASP A 152 -7.09 14.87 8.89
C ASP A 152 -6.31 15.31 7.64
N LEU A 153 -6.23 14.42 6.64
CA LEU A 153 -5.55 14.71 5.38
C LEU A 153 -6.34 15.72 4.55
N LEU A 154 -7.67 15.56 4.49
CA LEU A 154 -8.56 16.45 3.77
C LEU A 154 -8.66 17.82 4.43
N GLU A 155 -8.65 17.90 5.75
CA GLU A 155 -8.61 19.16 6.48
C GLU A 155 -7.33 19.96 6.12
N LYS A 156 -6.20 19.27 6.01
CA LYS A 156 -4.89 19.90 5.76
C LYS A 156 -4.64 20.21 4.28
N GLN A 157 -5.09 19.35 3.36
CA GLN A 157 -4.75 19.43 1.94
C GLN A 157 -5.93 19.79 1.04
N GLY A 158 -7.15 19.85 1.59
CA GLY A 158 -8.38 20.00 0.83
C GLY A 158 -8.86 18.68 0.24
N LYS A 159 -9.77 18.76 -0.74
CA LYS A 159 -10.38 17.58 -1.38
C LYS A 159 -9.63 17.19 -2.65
N PRO A 160 -9.31 15.89 -2.86
CA PRO A 160 -8.67 15.42 -4.08
C PRO A 160 -9.65 15.34 -5.26
N ASN A 161 -9.12 15.45 -6.48
CA ASN A 161 -9.89 15.28 -7.72
C ASN A 161 -9.72 13.88 -8.33
N ALA A 162 -8.83 13.06 -7.79
CA ALA A 162 -8.67 11.65 -8.13
C ALA A 162 -8.29 10.80 -6.90
N TYR A 163 -8.52 9.49 -6.99
CA TYR A 163 -7.90 8.52 -6.09
C TYR A 163 -7.48 7.27 -6.85
N ILE A 164 -6.57 6.48 -6.25
CA ILE A 164 -6.12 5.20 -6.82
C ILE A 164 -6.40 4.10 -5.81
N VAL A 165 -7.05 3.04 -6.27
CA VAL A 165 -7.23 1.79 -5.54
C VAL A 165 -6.28 0.76 -6.11
N GLY A 166 -5.41 0.16 -5.29
CA GLY A 166 -4.52 -0.87 -5.81
C GLY A 166 -3.80 -1.71 -4.78
N ARG A 167 -2.80 -2.43 -5.28
CA ARG A 167 -1.96 -3.35 -4.50
C ARG A 167 -0.51 -3.16 -4.89
N GLU A 168 0.35 -3.40 -3.93
CA GLU A 168 1.79 -3.26 -4.06
C GLU A 168 2.47 -4.51 -3.54
N ALA A 169 3.42 -5.02 -4.31
CA ALA A 169 4.34 -6.04 -3.87
C ALA A 169 5.77 -5.52 -3.96
N GLY A 170 6.59 -5.85 -2.98
CA GLY A 170 7.98 -5.47 -2.96
C GLY A 170 8.73 -6.23 -1.90
N GLY A 171 10.04 -6.31 -2.06
CA GLY A 171 10.93 -6.89 -1.07
C GLY A 171 12.20 -6.06 -1.01
N ALA A 172 12.77 -5.93 0.18
CA ALA A 172 14.02 -5.22 0.41
C ALA A 172 14.93 -6.03 1.34
N PHE A 173 16.19 -6.23 0.93
CA PHE A 173 17.26 -6.65 1.82
C PHE A 173 18.28 -5.50 1.83
N ILE A 174 17.99 -4.48 2.65
CA ILE A 174 18.67 -3.16 2.70
C ILE A 174 18.21 -2.20 1.59
N VAL A 175 18.33 -2.59 0.31
CA VAL A 175 17.78 -1.84 -0.84
C VAL A 175 16.99 -2.80 -1.71
N GLY A 176 15.81 -2.36 -2.15
CA GLY A 176 14.91 -3.16 -2.95
C GLY A 176 14.10 -2.33 -3.94
N ALA A 177 13.14 -3.00 -4.56
CA ALA A 177 12.17 -2.38 -5.43
C ALA A 177 10.75 -2.75 -4.99
N ARG A 178 9.84 -1.83 -5.27
CA ARG A 178 8.39 -1.97 -5.11
C ARG A 178 7.72 -1.86 -6.48
N TYR A 179 6.71 -2.69 -6.68
CA TYR A 179 5.88 -2.75 -7.87
C TYR A 179 4.42 -2.71 -7.44
N GLY A 180 3.63 -1.83 -8.03
CA GLY A 180 2.21 -1.78 -7.75
C GLY A 180 1.38 -1.62 -9.01
N SER A 181 0.13 -2.02 -8.87
CA SER A 181 -0.91 -1.87 -9.88
C SER A 181 -2.21 -1.47 -9.21
N GLY A 182 -3.01 -0.67 -9.91
CA GLY A 182 -4.28 -0.19 -9.39
C GLY A 182 -5.09 0.56 -10.43
N THR A 183 -6.28 0.97 -10.05
CA THR A 183 -7.19 1.73 -10.89
C THR A 183 -7.21 3.16 -10.39
N LEU A 184 -6.88 4.10 -11.28
CA LEU A 184 -7.14 5.53 -11.09
C LEU A 184 -8.63 5.76 -11.28
N HIS A 185 -9.22 6.49 -10.35
CA HIS A 185 -10.56 7.05 -10.42
C HIS A 185 -10.42 8.57 -10.45
N HIS A 186 -10.58 9.16 -11.63
CA HIS A 186 -10.55 10.61 -11.82
C HIS A 186 -11.97 11.14 -11.98
N LYS A 187 -12.26 12.27 -11.31
CA LYS A 187 -13.63 12.78 -11.22
C LYS A 187 -14.23 13.14 -12.59
N ILE A 188 -13.41 13.61 -13.53
CA ILE A 188 -13.85 14.10 -14.84
C ILE A 188 -13.49 13.11 -15.96
N GLU A 189 -12.28 12.56 -15.95
CA GLU A 189 -11.77 11.70 -17.03
C GLU A 189 -12.12 10.21 -16.85
N GLY A 190 -12.75 9.85 -15.74
CA GLY A 190 -13.19 8.49 -15.48
C GLY A 190 -12.07 7.61 -14.93
N THR A 191 -12.13 6.32 -15.26
CA THR A 191 -11.25 5.31 -14.68
C THR A 191 -10.23 4.76 -15.65
N GLN A 192 -9.02 4.49 -15.17
CA GLN A 192 -7.99 3.85 -15.97
C GLN A 192 -7.02 3.02 -15.14
N GLN A 193 -6.45 1.99 -15.77
CA GLN A 193 -5.43 1.15 -15.16
C GLN A 193 -4.11 1.91 -15.07
N VAL A 194 -3.50 1.87 -13.88
CA VAL A 194 -2.20 2.47 -13.61
C VAL A 194 -1.28 1.47 -12.95
N TYR A 195 0.02 1.65 -13.19
CA TYR A 195 1.09 0.86 -12.61
C TYR A 195 2.12 1.80 -12.03
N TRP A 196 2.84 1.36 -11.00
CA TRP A 196 3.93 2.14 -10.47
C TRP A 196 5.08 1.29 -9.97
N THR A 197 6.24 1.93 -9.91
CA THR A 197 7.47 1.35 -9.38
C THR A 197 8.19 2.36 -8.50
N GLY A 198 9.06 1.88 -7.62
CA GLY A 198 9.89 2.75 -6.81
C GLY A 198 11.00 1.97 -6.10
N PRO A 199 12.03 2.68 -5.61
CA PRO A 199 12.94 2.11 -4.63
C PRO A 199 12.18 1.77 -3.35
N SER A 200 12.60 0.70 -2.69
CA SER A 200 12.21 0.39 -1.32
C SER A 200 13.48 0.28 -0.47
N ILE A 201 13.42 0.82 0.74
CA ILE A 201 14.46 0.65 1.76
C ILE A 201 13.76 -0.02 2.93
N GLY A 202 14.35 -1.07 3.49
CA GLY A 202 13.75 -1.76 4.63
C GLY A 202 14.33 -3.15 4.84
N PHE A 203 13.94 -3.75 5.96
CA PHE A 203 14.26 -5.12 6.36
C PHE A 203 13.07 -6.06 6.07
N ASP A 204 12.35 -5.83 4.98
CA ASP A 204 11.23 -6.69 4.55
C ASP A 204 11.77 -7.72 3.56
N ALA A 205 12.40 -8.76 4.10
CA ALA A 205 12.82 -9.93 3.36
C ALA A 205 11.59 -10.83 3.10
N GLY A 206 10.89 -10.61 1.99
CA GLY A 206 9.77 -11.46 1.61
C GLY A 206 8.84 -10.77 0.61
N ALA A 207 8.30 -11.53 -0.34
CA ALA A 207 7.34 -11.05 -1.32
C ALA A 207 5.99 -10.73 -0.64
N ASN A 208 5.91 -9.58 0.03
CA ASN A 208 4.70 -9.15 0.71
C ASN A 208 3.86 -8.27 -0.22
N ALA A 209 2.64 -8.71 -0.50
CA ALA A 209 1.62 -7.91 -1.17
C ALA A 209 0.80 -7.14 -0.11
N ALA A 210 0.60 -5.84 -0.33
CA ALA A 210 -0.21 -4.98 0.53
C ALA A 210 -1.18 -4.15 -0.30
N ASN A 211 -2.37 -3.91 0.26
CA ASN A 211 -3.31 -2.97 -0.34
C ASN A 211 -2.78 -1.54 -0.21
N THR A 212 -3.08 -0.70 -1.19
CA THR A 212 -2.70 0.72 -1.22
C THR A 212 -3.84 1.56 -1.74
N PHE A 213 -4.04 2.69 -1.09
CA PHE A 213 -4.97 3.72 -1.52
C PHE A 213 -4.21 5.03 -1.70
N VAL A 214 -4.37 5.73 -2.82
CA VAL A 214 -3.64 6.98 -3.08
C VAL A 214 -4.62 8.10 -3.30
N LEU A 215 -4.55 9.16 -2.50
CA LEU A 215 -5.25 10.40 -2.78
C LEU A 215 -4.46 11.19 -3.82
N VAL A 216 -5.11 11.71 -4.85
CA VAL A 216 -4.48 12.45 -5.94
C VAL A 216 -5.11 13.83 -6.07
N TYR A 217 -4.29 14.87 -5.99
CA TYR A 217 -4.71 16.27 -6.03
C TYR A 217 -4.16 16.95 -7.27
N ASN A 218 -4.93 17.92 -7.79
CA ASN A 218 -4.56 18.77 -8.91
C ASN A 218 -4.18 18.00 -10.18
N LEU A 219 -4.73 16.79 -10.37
CA LEU A 219 -4.52 16.02 -11.59
C LEU A 219 -5.50 16.50 -12.65
N TYR A 220 -5.19 17.58 -13.37
CA TYR A 220 -6.11 18.14 -14.37
C TYR A 220 -6.13 17.38 -15.70
N ASP A 221 -5.03 16.71 -16.00
CA ASP A 221 -4.88 15.78 -17.13
C ASP A 221 -4.34 14.46 -16.55
N SER A 222 -5.03 13.34 -16.77
CA SER A 222 -4.55 12.05 -16.28
C SER A 222 -3.18 11.67 -16.84
N GLU A 223 -2.77 12.23 -17.98
CA GLU A 223 -1.43 12.03 -18.54
C GLU A 223 -0.32 12.57 -17.62
N ASP A 224 -0.62 13.59 -16.81
CA ASP A 224 0.31 14.16 -15.85
C ASP A 224 0.65 13.20 -14.70
N LEU A 225 -0.15 12.14 -14.51
CA LEU A 225 0.14 11.08 -13.57
C LEU A 225 1.33 10.22 -14.02
N PHE A 226 1.62 10.08 -15.32
CA PHE A 226 2.63 9.12 -15.80
C PHE A 226 4.06 9.64 -15.74
N LYS A 227 4.44 10.15 -14.56
CA LYS A 227 5.73 10.76 -14.27
C LYS A 227 6.40 10.09 -13.07
N ARG A 228 7.57 10.60 -12.70
CA ARG A 228 8.31 10.19 -11.51
C ARG A 228 8.05 11.23 -10.41
N PHE A 229 7.35 10.83 -9.36
CA PHE A 229 7.04 11.69 -8.22
C PHE A 229 8.07 11.48 -7.13
N PRO A 230 8.99 12.42 -6.89
CA PRO A 230 9.88 12.36 -5.74
C PRO A 230 9.08 12.44 -4.44
N ALA A 231 9.57 11.76 -3.41
CA ALA A 231 9.07 11.89 -2.05
C ALA A 231 9.39 13.30 -1.53
N GLY A 232 8.39 13.95 -0.93
CA GLY A 232 8.57 15.23 -0.27
C GLY A 232 9.21 15.09 1.11
N GLU A 233 9.84 16.15 1.58
CA GLU A 233 10.29 16.28 2.96
C GLU A 233 9.06 16.56 3.85
N GLY A 234 8.59 15.56 4.61
CA GLY A 234 7.58 15.81 5.65
C GLY A 234 6.51 14.74 5.84
N GLN A 235 6.20 14.53 7.13
CA GLN A 235 5.03 13.91 7.74
C GLN A 235 4.54 12.60 7.11
N ALA A 236 5.22 11.51 7.47
CA ALA A 236 4.54 10.23 7.49
C ALA A 236 3.46 10.28 8.58
N TYR A 237 2.19 10.32 8.19
CA TYR A 237 1.09 10.18 9.15
C TYR A 237 1.02 8.71 9.55
N PHE A 238 1.16 8.43 10.84
CA PHE A 238 1.03 7.09 11.38
C PHE A 238 -0.12 7.05 12.38
N VAL A 239 -1.19 6.33 12.04
CA VAL A 239 -2.37 6.17 12.90
C VAL A 239 -2.79 4.71 12.84
N GLY A 240 -2.80 4.01 13.98
CA GLY A 240 -3.36 2.66 14.07
C GLY A 240 -2.77 1.63 13.09
N GLY A 241 -1.47 1.73 12.74
CA GLY A 241 -0.84 0.81 11.78
C GLY A 241 -1.01 1.20 10.30
N LEU A 242 -1.67 2.33 10.01
CA LEU A 242 -1.66 2.95 8.69
C LEU A 242 -0.49 3.92 8.57
N HIS A 243 0.13 3.98 7.40
CA HIS A 243 1.10 5.02 7.05
C HIS A 243 0.66 5.76 5.80
N ALA A 244 0.72 7.08 5.84
CA ALA A 244 0.64 7.93 4.66
C ALA A 244 2.01 8.50 4.30
N SER A 245 2.26 8.74 3.02
CA SER A 245 3.48 9.35 2.49
C SER A 245 3.12 10.47 1.52
N TYR A 246 4.03 11.42 1.28
CA TYR A 246 3.76 12.57 0.41
C TYR A 246 4.69 12.58 -0.79
N LEU A 247 4.15 12.67 -2.00
CA LEU A 247 4.92 12.78 -3.23
C LEU A 247 4.36 13.88 -4.12
N ARG A 248 5.25 14.60 -4.82
CA ARG A 248 4.84 15.77 -5.61
C ARG A 248 5.65 15.89 -6.89
N TRP A 249 4.96 16.23 -7.98
CA TRP A 249 5.58 16.65 -9.24
C TRP A 249 4.84 17.87 -9.78
N GLY A 250 5.53 19.01 -9.89
CA GLY A 250 4.86 20.27 -10.22
C GLY A 250 3.76 20.56 -9.20
N ASP A 251 2.52 20.70 -9.67
CA ASP A 251 1.35 20.95 -8.83
C ASP A 251 0.57 19.68 -8.44
N VAL A 252 0.88 18.55 -9.07
CA VAL A 252 0.23 17.27 -8.79
C VAL A 252 0.81 16.68 -7.51
N VAL A 253 -0.08 16.34 -6.58
CA VAL A 253 0.26 15.78 -5.27
C VAL A 253 -0.37 14.41 -5.12
N LEU A 254 0.42 13.47 -4.61
CA LEU A 254 0.01 12.11 -4.31
C LEU A 254 0.24 11.82 -2.83
N ILE A 255 -0.78 11.25 -2.20
CA ILE A 255 -0.69 10.80 -0.81
C ILE A 255 -1.05 9.32 -0.73
N PRO A 256 -0.07 8.41 -0.86
CA PRO A 256 -0.30 6.98 -0.72
C PRO A 256 -0.43 6.59 0.75
N ILE A 257 -1.54 5.93 1.06
CA ILE A 257 -1.92 5.35 2.36
C ILE A 257 -1.79 3.83 2.26
N ARG A 258 -1.19 3.21 3.29
CA ARG A 258 -0.93 1.77 3.34
C ARG A 258 -1.11 1.22 4.73
N MET A 259 -1.48 -0.06 4.82
CA MET A 259 -1.55 -0.80 6.08
C MET A 259 -0.26 -1.58 6.34
N GLY A 260 0.27 -1.51 7.57
CA GLY A 260 1.45 -2.26 8.00
C GLY A 260 1.37 -2.66 9.47
N ALA A 261 1.16 -3.95 9.73
CA ALA A 261 1.30 -4.53 11.07
C ALA A 261 2.79 -4.74 11.38
N GLY A 262 3.39 -3.87 12.20
CA GLY A 262 4.70 -4.10 12.83
C GLY A 262 5.93 -3.96 11.92
N LEU A 263 6.95 -3.26 12.42
CA LEU A 263 8.34 -3.18 11.94
C LEU A 263 8.61 -2.92 10.43
N ARG A 264 7.61 -2.60 9.62
CA ARG A 264 7.79 -2.09 8.26
C ARG A 264 8.11 -0.60 8.30
N LEU A 265 9.21 -0.24 8.95
CA LEU A 265 9.80 1.10 8.92
C LEU A 265 10.55 1.33 7.60
N GLY A 266 10.07 0.72 6.52
CA GLY A 266 10.59 0.99 5.19
C GLY A 266 10.03 2.32 4.73
N VAL A 267 10.74 3.41 5.07
CA VAL A 267 10.48 4.70 4.47
C VAL A 267 10.63 4.52 2.96
N ASN A 268 9.58 4.83 2.21
CA ASN A 268 9.63 4.90 0.75
C ASN A 268 10.43 6.16 0.39
N ALA A 269 11.73 6.12 0.63
CA ALA A 269 12.63 7.22 0.34
C ALA A 269 13.00 7.17 -1.14
N GLY A 270 12.76 8.26 -1.85
CA GLY A 270 13.12 8.39 -3.25
C GLY A 270 11.96 8.87 -4.09
N TYR A 271 11.29 7.96 -4.80
CA TYR A 271 10.25 8.32 -5.76
C TYR A 271 9.23 7.21 -6.01
N MET A 272 8.12 7.57 -6.64
CA MET A 272 7.19 6.62 -7.28
C MET A 272 7.03 7.00 -8.75
N LYS A 273 7.39 6.08 -9.66
CA LYS A 273 7.26 6.26 -11.11
C LYS A 273 6.01 5.55 -11.59
N PHE A 274 5.04 6.30 -12.10
CA PHE A 274 3.83 5.76 -12.68
C PHE A 274 4.00 5.43 -14.16
N SER A 275 3.21 4.50 -14.66
CA SER A 275 3.22 4.05 -16.05
C SER A 275 1.86 3.51 -16.47
N LYS A 276 1.51 3.69 -17.75
CA LYS A 276 0.29 3.12 -18.37
C LYS A 276 0.36 1.61 -18.54
N LYS A 277 1.58 1.07 -18.66
CA LYS A 277 1.84 -0.35 -18.88
C LYS A 277 2.64 -0.88 -17.71
N GLN A 278 2.39 -2.13 -17.37
CA GLN A 278 3.20 -2.86 -16.40
C GLN A 278 4.65 -2.89 -16.88
N ARG A 279 5.56 -2.45 -16.02
CA ARG A 279 7.01 -2.45 -16.27
C ARG A 279 7.71 -3.19 -15.15
N TRP A 280 8.51 -4.18 -15.53
CA TRP A 280 9.37 -4.93 -14.60
C TRP A 280 10.67 -4.20 -14.25
N LEU A 281 11.04 -3.16 -15.03
CA LEU A 281 12.23 -2.34 -14.80
C LEU A 281 11.83 -0.96 -14.24
N PRO A 282 12.28 -0.57 -13.02
CA PRO A 282 11.77 0.58 -12.26
C PRO A 282 12.39 1.94 -12.62
N PHE A 283 13.29 2.00 -13.62
CA PHE A 283 13.99 3.22 -14.03
C PHE A 283 13.52 3.79 -15.38
#